data_AF-A0A9X5XFL0-F1
#
_entry.id   AF-A0A9X5XFL0-F1
#
_cell.length_a   1.000
_cell.length_b   1.000
_cell.length_c   1.000
_cell.angle_alpha   90.00
_cell.angle_beta   90.00
_cell.angle_gamma   90.00
#
_symmetry.space_group_name_H-M   'P 1'
#
loop_
_entity.id
_entity.type
_entity.pdbx_description
1 polymer ?
#
loop_
_entity_poly.entity_id
_entity_poly.type
_entity_poly.pdbx_seq_one_letter_code
_entity_poly.pdbx_strand_id
1 'polypeptide(L)'
;DDVNQPAQVRALIPKGPGSAVLVTSQGRLGELAMDGARLISVRPLDAHGGLTLLKDRCGEEAVEAEPDAAKHLVELCGGLPVALQIVAARLATDDSLTMSELAAELDDEAGRLAGMALEGEESSVSAVLGPSYRLLPPDAARLYRLLGWLPVGIFDAGVAAVAADIDTRSAKRLLGVLAKASLAQAMGDGRYRMHDLVRLHARERAAEQEPQTEQAALTERVATHYLVLTAFADRALRRDRLR
;
A
#
# COMPACT_ATOMS: atom_id res chain seq x y z
N ASP A 1 -16.74 1.08 -2.82
CA ASP A 1 -15.36 1.30 -2.36
C ASP A 1 -14.45 1.49 -3.57
N ASP A 2 -13.32 2.18 -3.42
CA ASP A 2 -12.33 2.49 -4.46
C ASP A 2 -12.95 3.00 -5.79
N VAL A 3 -13.92 3.91 -5.67
CA VAL A 3 -14.61 4.48 -6.85
C VAL A 3 -13.70 5.48 -7.55
N ASN A 4 -13.60 5.37 -8.87
CA ASN A 4 -12.79 6.27 -9.69
C ASN A 4 -13.62 7.11 -10.68
N GLN A 5 -14.92 6.84 -10.80
CA GLN A 5 -15.81 7.58 -11.69
C GLN A 5 -17.24 7.72 -11.12
N PRO A 6 -17.91 8.87 -11.30
CA PRO A 6 -19.27 9.10 -10.79
C PRO A 6 -20.30 8.08 -11.29
N ALA A 7 -20.13 7.58 -12.52
CA ALA A 7 -21.04 6.61 -13.14
C ALA A 7 -21.18 5.30 -12.33
N GLN A 8 -20.11 4.84 -11.67
CA GLN A 8 -20.15 3.66 -10.80
C GLN A 8 -21.09 3.86 -9.61
N VAL A 9 -21.16 5.08 -9.07
CA VAL A 9 -22.03 5.41 -7.95
C VAL A 9 -23.48 5.51 -8.42
N ARG A 10 -23.73 6.23 -9.52
CA ARG A 10 -25.09 6.43 -10.06
C ARG A 10 -25.81 5.12 -10.35
N ALA A 11 -25.09 4.11 -10.84
CA ALA A 11 -25.62 2.78 -11.08
C ALA A 11 -26.06 2.03 -9.80
N LEU A 12 -25.56 2.46 -8.64
CA LEU A 12 -25.76 1.80 -7.34
C LEU A 12 -26.61 2.65 -6.37
N ILE A 13 -27.17 3.78 -6.80
CA ILE A 13 -28.03 4.62 -5.95
C ILE A 13 -29.33 3.86 -5.65
N PRO A 14 -29.62 3.53 -4.38
CA PRO A 14 -30.83 2.83 -3.99
C PRO A 14 -32.06 3.74 -4.18
N LYS A 15 -33.17 3.17 -4.66
CA LYS A 15 -34.43 3.87 -4.89
C LYS A 15 -35.39 3.84 -3.70
N GLY A 16 -35.05 3.12 -2.63
CA GLY A 16 -35.88 2.96 -1.44
C GLY A 16 -35.77 4.14 -0.48
N PRO A 17 -36.87 4.60 0.14
CA PRO A 17 -36.83 5.66 1.14
C PRO A 17 -35.97 5.25 2.34
N GLY A 18 -35.21 6.19 2.91
CA GLY A 18 -34.34 5.96 4.07
C GLY A 18 -33.00 5.26 3.76
N SER A 19 -32.68 5.05 2.48
CA SER A 19 -31.39 4.48 2.07
C SER A 19 -30.32 5.56 1.91
N ALA A 20 -29.07 5.22 2.21
CA ALA A 20 -27.90 6.08 1.99
C ALA A 20 -26.77 5.28 1.31
N VAL A 21 -25.91 5.98 0.56
CA VAL A 21 -24.72 5.40 -0.08
C VAL A 21 -23.48 6.08 0.48
N LEU A 22 -22.55 5.29 0.98
CA LEU A 22 -21.20 5.75 1.35
C LEU A 22 -20.23 5.35 0.25
N VAL A 23 -19.46 6.33 -0.23
CA VAL A 23 -18.45 6.13 -1.26
C VAL A 23 -17.10 6.60 -0.74
N THR A 24 -16.11 5.73 -0.92
CA THR A 24 -14.69 6.00 -0.70
C THR A 24 -14.02 6.10 -2.07
N SER A 25 -13.20 7.13 -2.23
CA SER A 25 -12.50 7.46 -3.47
C SER A 25 -11.18 8.16 -3.13
N GLN A 26 -10.15 7.88 -3.90
CA GLN A 26 -8.88 8.62 -3.83
C GLN A 26 -8.89 9.86 -4.74
N GLY A 27 -9.75 9.87 -5.76
CA GLY A 27 -9.93 10.99 -6.67
C GLY A 27 -11.04 11.95 -6.23
N ARG A 28 -11.01 13.18 -6.74
CA ARG A 28 -12.09 14.16 -6.52
C ARG A 28 -13.29 13.84 -7.41
N LEU A 29 -14.32 13.23 -6.84
CA LEU A 29 -15.60 12.94 -7.51
C LEU A 29 -16.59 14.11 -7.37
N GLY A 30 -16.15 15.32 -7.74
CA GLY A 30 -16.90 16.56 -7.51
C GLY A 30 -18.30 16.58 -8.12
N GLU A 31 -18.48 15.92 -9.26
CA GLU A 31 -19.76 15.83 -9.97
C GLU A 31 -20.88 15.18 -9.16
N LEU A 32 -20.54 14.29 -8.21
CA LEU A 32 -21.54 13.65 -7.36
C LEU A 32 -22.23 14.64 -6.43
N ALA A 33 -21.67 15.84 -6.21
CA ALA A 33 -22.36 16.91 -5.48
C ALA A 33 -23.67 17.33 -6.19
N MET A 34 -23.74 17.21 -7.53
CA MET A 34 -24.98 17.46 -8.29
C MET A 34 -26.02 16.37 -8.08
N ASP A 35 -25.57 15.17 -7.69
CA ASP A 35 -26.43 14.03 -7.30
C ASP A 35 -26.78 14.06 -5.79
N GLY A 36 -26.50 15.17 -5.10
CA GLY A 36 -26.80 15.36 -3.67
C GLY A 36 -25.75 14.78 -2.72
N ALA A 37 -24.59 14.35 -3.23
CA ALA A 37 -23.54 13.80 -2.38
C ALA A 37 -22.87 14.89 -1.53
N ARG A 38 -22.63 14.58 -0.25
CA ARG A 38 -21.79 15.39 0.63
C ARG A 38 -20.36 14.89 0.56
N LEU A 39 -19.46 15.70 0.00
CA LEU A 39 -18.05 15.38 -0.09
C LEU A 39 -17.38 15.63 1.27
N ILE A 40 -16.73 14.60 1.81
CA ILE A 40 -15.95 14.68 3.05
C ILE A 40 -14.49 14.40 2.68
N SER A 41 -13.64 15.42 2.81
CA SER A 41 -12.20 15.24 2.65
C SER A 41 -11.62 14.63 3.93
N VAL A 42 -11.01 13.45 3.81
CA VAL A 42 -10.28 12.82 4.90
C VAL A 42 -8.88 13.40 4.92
N ARG A 43 -8.59 14.21 5.94
CA ARG A 43 -7.25 14.80 6.14
C ARG A 43 -6.31 13.77 6.79
N PRO A 44 -4.98 13.95 6.66
CA PRO A 44 -4.02 13.23 7.51
C PRO A 44 -4.37 13.37 8.99
N LEU A 45 -3.90 12.41 9.79
CA LEU A 45 -4.08 12.44 11.24
C LEU A 45 -3.38 13.67 11.82
N ASP A 46 -4.02 14.28 12.81
CA ASP A 46 -3.34 15.27 13.63
C ASP A 46 -2.35 14.59 14.59
N ALA A 47 -1.58 15.39 15.32
CA ALA A 47 -0.59 14.89 16.27
C ALA A 47 -1.19 13.90 17.28
N HIS A 48 -2.41 14.16 17.77
CA HIS A 48 -3.08 13.28 18.71
C HIS A 48 -3.47 11.93 18.08
N GLY A 49 -4.06 11.94 16.88
CA GLY A 49 -4.41 10.74 16.15
C GLY A 49 -3.19 9.92 15.75
N GLY A 50 -2.12 10.58 15.33
CA GLY A 50 -0.85 9.94 14.99
C GLY A 50 -0.19 9.26 16.19
N LEU A 51 -0.12 9.95 17.33
CA LEU A 51 0.38 9.37 18.59
C LEU A 51 -0.50 8.20 19.06
N THR A 52 -1.82 8.32 18.92
CA THR A 52 -2.74 7.22 19.27
C THR A 52 -2.46 5.99 18.42
N LEU A 53 -2.22 6.16 17.12
CA LEU A 53 -1.83 5.06 16.23
C LEU A 53 -0.49 4.45 16.65
N LEU A 54 0.53 5.27 16.95
CA LEU A 54 1.82 4.75 17.44
C LEU A 54 1.67 3.99 18.76
N LYS A 55 0.86 4.48 19.71
CA LYS A 55 0.57 3.78 20.96
C LYS A 55 -0.11 2.42 20.71
N ASP A 56 -1.07 2.37 19.79
CA ASP A 56 -1.75 1.12 19.41
C ASP A 56 -0.79 0.10 18.78
N ARG A 57 0.22 0.55 18.02
CA ARG A 57 1.13 -0.34 17.28
C ARG A 57 2.39 -0.72 18.04
N CYS A 58 3.00 0.23 18.75
CA CYS A 58 4.26 0.07 19.46
C CYS A 58 4.08 -0.17 20.96
N GLY A 59 2.88 0.05 21.50
CA GLY A 59 2.60 0.04 22.93
C GLY A 59 2.71 1.43 23.56
N GLU A 60 1.90 1.68 24.58
CA GLU A 60 1.84 2.97 25.27
C GLU A 60 3.15 3.30 26.00
N GLU A 61 3.77 2.31 26.65
CA GLU A 61 5.03 2.47 27.38
C GLU A 61 6.18 2.94 26.47
N ALA A 62 6.27 2.43 25.25
CA ALA A 62 7.31 2.81 24.30
C ALA A 62 7.15 4.28 23.84
N VAL A 63 5.93 4.73 23.58
CA VAL A 63 5.65 6.12 23.20
C VAL A 63 5.88 7.08 24.37
N GLU A 64 5.55 6.66 25.60
CA GLU A 64 5.73 7.48 26.80
C GLU A 64 7.18 7.56 27.28
N ALA A 65 8.01 6.58 26.93
CA ALA A 65 9.46 6.64 27.16
C ALA A 65 10.14 7.71 26.30
N GLU A 66 9.66 7.95 25.07
CA GLU A 66 10.22 8.91 24.12
C GLU A 66 9.17 9.84 23.49
N PRO A 67 8.45 10.65 24.28
CA PRO A 67 7.25 11.35 23.83
C PRO A 67 7.53 12.44 22.77
N ASP A 68 8.70 13.06 22.82
CA ASP A 68 9.08 14.09 21.86
C ASP A 68 9.55 13.49 20.53
N ALA A 69 10.28 12.37 20.57
CA ALA A 69 10.63 11.62 19.36
C ALA A 69 9.37 11.03 18.69
N ALA A 70 8.41 10.53 19.46
CA ALA A 70 7.14 10.05 18.92
C ALA A 70 6.35 11.15 18.21
N LYS A 71 6.28 12.36 18.78
CA LYS A 71 5.65 13.52 18.10
C LYS A 71 6.39 13.87 16.81
N HIS A 72 7.71 13.91 16.87
CA HIS A 72 8.55 14.21 15.71
C HIS A 72 8.35 13.21 14.58
N LEU A 73 8.28 11.90 14.90
CA LEU A 73 7.95 10.86 13.91
C LEU A 73 6.58 11.09 13.25
N VAL A 74 5.58 11.56 14.01
CA VAL A 74 4.25 11.90 13.44
C VAL A 74 4.34 13.07 12.48
N GLU A 75 5.13 14.09 12.83
CA GLU A 75 5.38 15.26 11.98
C GLU A 75 6.11 14.86 10.69
N LEU A 76 7.17 14.06 10.78
CA LEU A 76 7.92 13.55 9.61
C LEU A 76 7.06 12.68 8.70
N CYS A 77 6.16 11.89 9.27
CA CYS A 77 5.17 11.12 8.51
C CYS A 77 4.05 11.98 7.90
N GLY A 78 4.00 13.28 8.17
CA GLY A 78 2.94 14.19 7.73
C GLY A 78 1.55 13.80 8.23
N GLY A 79 1.47 13.05 9.34
CA GLY A 79 0.21 12.48 9.86
C GLY A 79 -0.39 11.37 8.99
N LEU A 80 0.32 10.85 7.99
CA LEU A 80 -0.21 9.82 7.09
C LEU A 80 -0.25 8.45 7.80
N PRO A 81 -1.44 7.81 7.90
CA PRO A 81 -1.57 6.53 8.61
C PRO A 81 -0.66 5.43 8.07
N VAL A 82 -0.43 5.41 6.75
CA VAL A 82 0.43 4.40 6.10
C VAL A 82 1.90 4.59 6.48
N ALA A 83 2.40 5.84 6.50
CA ALA A 83 3.77 6.14 6.90
C ALA A 83 4.00 5.76 8.36
N LEU A 84 3.05 6.10 9.23
CA LEU A 84 3.08 5.74 10.64
C LEU A 84 3.09 4.22 10.87
N GLN A 85 2.33 3.46 10.08
CA GLN A 85 2.34 1.99 10.15
C GLN A 85 3.68 1.39 9.71
N ILE A 86 4.38 2.03 8.78
CA ILE A 86 5.72 1.59 8.35
C ILE A 86 6.74 1.89 9.44
N VAL A 87 6.72 3.11 10.00
CA VAL A 87 7.56 3.49 11.16
C VAL A 87 7.34 2.53 12.33
N ALA A 88 6.08 2.27 12.70
CA ALA A 88 5.76 1.36 13.78
C ALA A 88 6.23 -0.07 13.51
N ALA A 89 6.09 -0.56 12.27
CA ALA A 89 6.57 -1.90 11.91
C ALA A 89 8.10 -2.02 11.96
N ARG A 90 8.84 -0.95 11.66
CA ARG A 90 10.30 -0.93 11.84
C ARG A 90 10.67 -1.05 13.31
N LEU A 91 10.07 -0.24 14.16
CA LEU A 91 10.28 -0.28 15.61
C LEU A 91 9.91 -1.64 16.21
N ALA A 92 8.87 -2.29 15.70
CA ALA A 92 8.45 -3.62 16.15
C ALA A 92 9.31 -4.79 15.62
N THR A 93 10.12 -4.56 14.58
CA THR A 93 10.97 -5.61 13.97
C THR A 93 12.40 -5.56 14.49
N ASP A 94 12.85 -4.39 14.96
CA ASP A 94 14.19 -4.17 15.50
C ASP A 94 14.09 -3.61 16.93
N ASP A 95 14.15 -4.50 17.92
CA ASP A 95 14.07 -4.15 19.34
C ASP A 95 15.22 -3.22 19.81
N SER A 96 16.28 -3.09 19.02
CA SER A 96 17.40 -2.18 19.34
C SER A 96 17.19 -0.76 18.84
N LEU A 97 16.22 -0.55 17.93
CA LEU A 97 15.94 0.73 17.30
C LEU A 97 15.02 1.58 18.18
N THR A 98 15.51 2.73 18.63
CA THR A 98 14.72 3.71 19.40
C THR A 98 13.91 4.64 18.49
N MET A 99 12.90 5.31 19.06
CA MET A 99 12.11 6.29 18.29
C MET A 99 12.97 7.48 17.88
N SER A 100 13.89 7.91 18.75
CA SER A 100 14.82 9.01 18.47
C SER A 100 15.78 8.69 17.33
N GLU A 101 16.34 7.47 17.29
CA GLU A 101 17.23 7.04 16.21
C GLU A 101 16.49 6.98 14.87
N LEU A 102 15.28 6.42 14.87
CA LEU A 102 14.47 6.36 13.66
C LEU A 102 14.08 7.76 13.17
N ALA A 103 13.75 8.68 14.07
CA ALA A 103 13.42 10.05 13.71
C ALA A 103 14.63 10.77 13.06
N ALA A 104 15.82 10.59 13.62
CA ALA A 104 17.06 11.12 13.05
C ALA A 104 17.38 10.54 11.67
N GLU A 105 17.14 9.23 11.46
CA GLU A 105 17.30 8.60 10.14
C GLU A 105 16.34 9.18 9.10
N LEU A 106 15.08 9.42 9.49
CA LEU A 106 14.07 9.98 8.60
C LEU A 106 14.33 11.46 8.27
N ASP A 107 14.86 12.24 9.21
CA ASP A 107 15.30 13.62 8.96
C ASP A 107 16.39 13.69 7.89
N ASP A 108 17.40 12.80 7.97
CA ASP A 108 18.47 12.73 6.97
C ASP A 108 17.93 12.37 5.57
N GLU A 109 17.04 11.38 5.49
CA GLU A 109 16.43 10.98 4.22
C GLU A 109 15.52 12.09 3.66
N ALA A 110 14.73 12.76 4.50
CA ALA A 110 13.88 13.87 4.09
C ALA A 110 14.70 15.05 3.56
N GLY A 111 15.82 15.39 4.21
CA GLY A 111 16.75 16.40 3.71
C GLY A 111 17.33 16.07 2.34
N ARG A 112 17.66 14.79 2.10
CA ARG A 112 18.14 14.30 0.79
C ARG A 112 17.05 14.40 -0.29
N LEU A 113 15.81 14.05 0.02
CA LEU A 113 14.67 14.12 -0.92
C LEU A 113 14.25 15.56 -1.23
N ALA A 114 14.30 16.47 -0.24
CA ALA A 114 14.05 17.89 -0.45
C ALA A 114 15.07 18.50 -1.43
N GLY A 115 16.34 18.06 -1.37
CA GLY A 115 17.37 18.43 -2.35
C GLY A 115 17.10 17.93 -3.79
N MET A 116 16.15 16.99 -3.97
CA MET A 116 15.75 16.42 -5.26
C MET A 116 14.42 16.99 -5.80
N ALA A 117 13.90 18.08 -5.19
CA ALA A 117 12.68 18.79 -5.59
C ALA A 117 11.36 18.00 -5.48
N LEU A 118 11.31 16.99 -4.60
CA LEU A 118 10.06 16.28 -4.25
C LEU A 118 9.39 16.99 -3.06
N GLU A 119 8.29 17.72 -3.30
CA GLU A 119 7.48 18.37 -2.27
C GLU A 119 6.13 17.66 -2.08
N GLY A 120 5.67 17.51 -0.83
CA GLY A 120 4.33 17.02 -0.49
C GLY A 120 4.28 15.61 0.14
N GLU A 121 3.08 15.02 0.19
CA GLU A 121 2.80 13.72 0.83
C GLU A 121 3.64 12.57 0.25
N GLU A 122 3.96 12.63 -1.05
CA GLU A 122 4.84 11.66 -1.73
C GLU A 122 6.26 11.69 -1.16
N SER A 123 6.76 12.87 -0.76
CA SER A 123 8.09 13.04 -0.16
C SER A 123 8.16 12.40 1.23
N SER A 124 7.17 12.65 2.09
CA SER A 124 7.08 12.04 3.43
C SER A 124 6.99 10.52 3.35
N VAL A 125 6.21 9.97 2.42
CA VAL A 125 6.08 8.52 2.29
C VAL A 125 7.35 7.90 1.67
N SER A 126 7.98 8.54 0.69
CA SER A 126 9.27 8.09 0.16
C SER A 126 10.38 8.14 1.19
N ALA A 127 10.41 9.15 2.08
CA ALA A 127 11.37 9.24 3.17
C ALA A 127 11.26 8.06 4.15
N VAL A 128 10.04 7.57 4.40
CA VAL A 128 9.78 6.42 5.28
C VAL A 128 9.97 5.07 4.57
N LEU A 129 9.63 5.00 3.28
CA LEU A 129 9.73 3.79 2.48
C LEU A 129 11.16 3.45 2.07
N GLY A 130 11.99 4.45 1.76
CA GLY A 130 13.36 4.26 1.31
C GLY A 130 14.21 3.43 2.28
N PRO A 131 14.32 3.81 3.56
CA PRO A 131 14.96 3.02 4.60
C PRO A 131 14.40 1.61 4.74
N SER A 132 13.07 1.48 4.81
CA SER A 132 12.37 0.19 4.94
C SER A 132 12.68 -0.75 3.77
N TYR A 133 12.76 -0.19 2.58
CA TYR A 133 13.11 -0.90 1.35
C TYR A 133 14.58 -1.36 1.35
N ARG A 134 15.52 -0.54 1.84
CA ARG A 134 16.95 -0.89 1.92
C ARG A 134 17.24 -2.05 2.87
N LEU A 135 16.39 -2.24 3.88
CA LEU A 135 16.49 -3.36 4.82
C LEU A 135 15.93 -4.69 4.28
N LEU A 136 15.27 -4.67 3.13
CA LEU A 136 14.72 -5.90 2.55
C LEU A 136 15.82 -6.85 2.07
N PRO A 137 15.66 -8.17 2.30
CA PRO A 137 16.46 -9.17 1.59
C PRO A 137 16.35 -8.98 0.08
N PRO A 138 17.41 -9.26 -0.71
CA PRO A 138 17.44 -9.00 -2.16
C PRO A 138 16.22 -9.56 -2.92
N ASP A 139 15.79 -10.78 -2.59
CA ASP A 139 14.63 -11.43 -3.22
C ASP A 139 13.31 -10.70 -2.89
N ALA A 140 13.17 -10.20 -1.65
CA ALA A 140 11.99 -9.47 -1.22
C ALA A 140 11.96 -8.07 -1.84
N ALA A 141 13.11 -7.40 -1.93
CA ALA A 141 13.25 -6.11 -2.61
C ALA A 141 12.89 -6.24 -4.10
N ARG A 142 13.34 -7.30 -4.78
CA ARG A 142 12.95 -7.58 -6.16
C ARG A 142 11.45 -7.83 -6.28
N LEU A 143 10.88 -8.69 -5.43
CA LEU A 143 9.43 -8.93 -5.45
C LEU A 143 8.64 -7.63 -5.25
N TYR A 144 9.04 -6.80 -4.28
CA TYR A 144 8.41 -5.50 -4.03
C TYR A 144 8.38 -4.61 -5.27
N ARG A 145 9.50 -4.46 -5.98
CA ARG A 145 9.60 -3.69 -7.23
C ARG A 145 8.65 -4.24 -8.31
N LEU A 146 8.65 -5.56 -8.52
CA LEU A 146 7.81 -6.21 -9.53
C LEU A 146 6.31 -6.07 -9.22
N LEU A 147 5.92 -6.20 -7.94
CA LEU A 147 4.54 -5.98 -7.50
C LEU A 147 4.09 -4.53 -7.72
N GLY A 148 5.02 -3.57 -7.71
CA GLY A 148 4.78 -2.18 -8.11
C GLY A 148 4.14 -2.08 -9.49
N TRP A 149 4.59 -2.88 -10.46
CA TRP A 149 4.06 -2.87 -11.84
C TRP A 149 2.76 -3.62 -12.03
N LEU A 150 2.24 -4.30 -11.01
CA LEU A 150 0.97 -4.99 -11.17
C LEU A 150 -0.16 -4.00 -11.54
N PRO A 151 -1.03 -4.40 -12.49
CA PRO A 151 -2.20 -3.59 -12.86
C PRO A 151 -3.32 -3.68 -11.81
N VAL A 152 -3.16 -4.52 -10.78
CA VAL A 152 -4.14 -4.79 -9.74
C VAL A 152 -3.64 -4.32 -8.38
N GLY A 153 -4.54 -3.74 -7.57
CA GLY A 153 -4.24 -3.31 -6.20
C GLY A 153 -4.30 -4.45 -5.17
N ILE A 154 -5.00 -5.55 -5.50
CA ILE A 154 -5.18 -6.73 -4.66
C ILE A 154 -4.81 -7.97 -5.47
N PHE A 155 -3.99 -8.84 -4.88
CA PHE A 155 -3.47 -10.04 -5.54
C PHE A 155 -3.23 -11.16 -4.52
N ASP A 156 -3.15 -12.40 -4.98
CA ASP A 156 -2.78 -13.55 -4.14
C ASP A 156 -1.30 -13.94 -4.33
N ALA A 157 -0.85 -14.94 -3.57
CA ALA A 157 0.50 -15.46 -3.68
C ALA A 157 0.80 -16.12 -5.04
N GLY A 158 -0.23 -16.59 -5.77
CA GLY A 158 -0.07 -17.16 -7.11
C GLY A 158 0.27 -16.09 -8.14
N VAL A 159 -0.45 -14.97 -8.13
CA VAL A 159 -0.16 -13.81 -8.98
C VAL A 159 1.22 -13.25 -8.67
N ALA A 160 1.59 -13.13 -7.39
CA ALA A 160 2.93 -12.69 -6.99
C ALA A 160 4.04 -13.64 -7.48
N ALA A 161 3.78 -14.95 -7.44
CA ALA A 161 4.71 -15.97 -7.94
C ALA A 161 4.92 -15.85 -9.45
N VAL A 162 3.85 -15.67 -10.22
CA VAL A 162 3.89 -15.45 -11.67
C VAL A 162 4.61 -14.14 -12.01
N ALA A 163 4.35 -13.09 -11.26
CA ALA A 163 4.98 -11.78 -11.46
C ALA A 163 6.51 -11.87 -11.30
N ALA A 164 6.98 -12.57 -10.26
CA ALA A 164 8.40 -12.73 -9.95
C ALA A 164 9.10 -13.92 -10.63
N ASP A 165 8.34 -14.74 -11.37
CA ASP A 165 8.79 -15.99 -12.00
C ASP A 165 9.43 -16.97 -10.99
N ILE A 166 8.70 -17.21 -9.90
CA ILE A 166 9.10 -18.11 -8.80
C ILE A 166 7.96 -19.05 -8.42
N ASP A 167 8.23 -20.01 -7.54
CA ASP A 167 7.18 -20.87 -7.00
C ASP A 167 6.31 -20.15 -5.94
N THR A 168 5.07 -20.60 -5.77
CA THR A 168 4.09 -19.98 -4.87
C THR A 168 4.50 -20.04 -3.39
N ARG A 169 5.28 -21.03 -2.96
CA ARG A 169 5.74 -21.12 -1.57
C ARG A 169 6.78 -20.04 -1.30
N SER A 170 7.72 -19.84 -2.22
CA SER A 170 8.69 -18.75 -2.17
C SER A 170 8.00 -17.38 -2.18
N ALA A 171 7.03 -17.18 -3.08
CA ALA A 171 6.25 -15.94 -3.12
C ALA A 171 5.53 -15.66 -1.79
N LYS A 172 4.86 -16.66 -1.20
CA LYS A 172 4.19 -16.52 0.10
C LYS A 172 5.15 -16.13 1.23
N ARG A 173 6.36 -16.73 1.26
CA ARG A 173 7.39 -16.37 2.23
C ARG A 173 7.83 -14.92 2.07
N LEU A 174 8.12 -14.49 0.84
CA LEU A 174 8.55 -13.11 0.54
C LEU A 174 7.44 -12.10 0.82
N LEU A 175 6.18 -12.41 0.49
CA LEU A 175 5.03 -11.59 0.87
C LEU A 175 4.88 -11.45 2.39
N GLY A 176 5.23 -12.49 3.15
CA GLY A 176 5.32 -12.41 4.61
C GLY A 176 6.38 -11.43 5.10
N VAL A 177 7.53 -11.35 4.42
CA VAL A 177 8.57 -10.35 4.73
C VAL A 177 8.06 -8.95 4.42
N LEU A 178 7.45 -8.74 3.25
CA LEU A 178 6.86 -7.44 2.89
C LEU A 178 5.74 -7.03 3.85
N ALA A 179 4.93 -7.99 4.31
CA ALA A 179 3.86 -7.73 5.27
C ALA A 179 4.39 -7.32 6.65
N LYS A 180 5.47 -7.95 7.12
CA LYS A 180 6.14 -7.54 8.35
C LYS A 180 6.72 -6.15 8.27
N ALA A 181 7.19 -5.73 7.09
CA ALA A 181 7.69 -4.38 6.85
C ALA A 181 6.59 -3.34 6.54
N SER A 182 5.30 -3.68 6.66
CA SER A 182 4.16 -2.84 6.26
C SER A 182 4.20 -2.37 4.78
N LEU A 183 4.95 -3.07 3.93
CA LEU A 183 5.04 -2.81 2.48
C LEU A 183 3.96 -3.56 1.68
N ALA A 184 3.30 -4.52 2.32
CA ALA A 184 2.09 -5.18 1.84
C ALA A 184 1.16 -5.46 3.02
N GLN A 185 -0.14 -5.50 2.79
CA GLN A 185 -1.13 -5.81 3.82
C GLN A 185 -1.80 -7.15 3.51
N ALA A 186 -1.79 -8.09 4.45
CA ALA A 186 -2.54 -9.33 4.32
C ALA A 186 -4.03 -9.08 4.62
N MET A 187 -4.93 -9.57 3.76
CA MET A 187 -6.38 -9.36 3.84
C MET A 187 -7.13 -10.46 4.61
N GLY A 188 -6.41 -11.46 5.15
CA GLY A 188 -6.98 -12.56 5.96
C GLY A 188 -7.52 -13.76 5.16
N ASP A 189 -7.74 -13.61 3.85
CA ASP A 189 -8.24 -14.67 2.96
C ASP A 189 -7.18 -15.22 2.00
N GLY A 190 -5.90 -14.98 2.32
CA GLY A 190 -4.76 -15.35 1.48
C GLY A 190 -4.43 -14.33 0.39
N ARG A 191 -5.18 -13.23 0.28
CA ARG A 191 -4.83 -12.09 -0.58
C ARG A 191 -4.03 -11.03 0.16
N TYR A 192 -3.34 -10.22 -0.63
CA TYR A 192 -2.52 -9.11 -0.21
C TYR A 192 -2.91 -7.84 -0.97
N ARG A 193 -2.73 -6.69 -0.34
CA ARG A 193 -2.90 -5.36 -0.92
C ARG A 193 -1.61 -4.56 -0.75
N MET A 194 -1.23 -3.77 -1.76
CA MET A 194 -0.26 -2.70 -1.58
C MET A 194 -0.99 -1.36 -1.59
N HIS A 195 -0.74 -0.53 -0.59
CA HIS A 195 -1.25 0.84 -0.59
C HIS A 195 -0.69 1.61 -1.78
N ASP A 196 -1.46 2.60 -2.26
CA ASP A 196 -1.18 3.23 -3.54
C ASP A 196 0.13 4.01 -3.53
N LEU A 197 0.45 4.70 -2.43
CA LEU A 197 1.75 5.37 -2.24
C LEU A 197 2.90 4.37 -2.14
N VAL A 198 2.68 3.22 -1.49
CA VAL A 198 3.67 2.13 -1.42
C VAL A 198 3.92 1.53 -2.81
N ARG A 199 2.86 1.40 -3.61
CA ARG A 199 2.93 0.92 -5.00
C ARG A 199 3.61 1.94 -5.91
N LEU A 200 3.39 3.25 -5.69
CA LEU A 200 4.07 4.33 -6.41
C LEU A 200 5.58 4.26 -6.19
N HIS A 201 6.02 4.26 -4.93
CA HIS A 201 7.44 4.10 -4.59
C HIS A 201 8.03 2.79 -5.17
N ALA A 202 7.29 1.67 -5.09
CA ALA A 202 7.73 0.41 -5.70
C ALA A 202 7.95 0.54 -7.21
N ARG A 203 7.08 1.25 -7.94
CA ARG A 203 7.21 1.51 -9.38
C ARG A 203 8.42 2.37 -9.70
N GLU A 204 8.70 3.39 -8.89
CA GLU A 204 9.89 4.24 -9.05
C GLU A 204 11.16 3.42 -8.87
N ARG A 205 11.25 2.63 -7.80
CA ARG A 205 12.40 1.74 -7.57
C ARG A 205 12.54 0.71 -8.69
N ALA A 206 11.43 0.20 -9.22
CA ALA A 206 11.45 -0.72 -10.36
C ALA A 206 11.97 -0.06 -11.64
N ALA A 207 11.54 1.18 -11.94
CA ALA A 207 12.02 1.93 -13.10
C ALA A 207 13.53 2.23 -13.04
N GLU A 208 14.07 2.42 -11.84
CA GLU A 208 15.50 2.67 -11.62
C GLU A 208 16.37 1.39 -11.69
N GLN A 209 15.86 0.24 -11.25
CA GLN A 209 16.69 -0.93 -10.94
C GLN A 209 16.39 -2.18 -11.75
N GLU A 210 15.20 -2.28 -12.36
CA GLU A 210 14.84 -3.44 -13.17
C GLU A 210 15.11 -3.16 -14.67
N PRO A 211 15.43 -4.21 -15.45
CA PRO A 211 15.58 -4.08 -16.89
C PRO A 211 14.30 -3.54 -17.55
N GLN A 212 14.44 -2.68 -18.56
CA GLN A 212 13.30 -2.14 -19.32
C GLN A 212 12.41 -3.22 -19.93
N THR A 213 12.98 -4.38 -20.28
CA THR A 213 12.25 -5.53 -20.83
C THR A 213 11.42 -6.27 -19.80
N GLU A 214 11.75 -6.15 -18.51
CA GLU A 214 11.11 -6.92 -17.44
C GLU A 214 9.66 -6.50 -17.23
N GLN A 215 9.34 -5.22 -17.38
CA GLN A 215 7.97 -4.73 -17.25
C GLN A 215 7.02 -5.36 -18.29
N ALA A 216 7.47 -5.46 -19.54
CA ALA A 216 6.70 -6.09 -20.61
C ALA A 216 6.54 -7.60 -20.35
N ALA A 217 7.62 -8.28 -19.97
CA ALA A 217 7.61 -9.71 -19.67
C ALA A 217 6.68 -10.03 -18.47
N LEU A 218 6.74 -9.24 -17.39
CA LEU A 218 5.85 -9.39 -16.24
C LEU A 218 4.39 -9.20 -16.66
N THR A 219 4.10 -8.17 -17.45
CA THR A 219 2.75 -7.89 -17.94
C THR A 219 2.20 -9.07 -18.74
N GLU A 220 3.02 -9.64 -19.64
CA GLU A 220 2.65 -10.82 -20.42
C GLU A 220 2.40 -12.05 -19.54
N ARG A 221 3.30 -12.35 -18.59
CA ARG A 221 3.14 -13.47 -17.64
C ARG A 221 1.84 -13.36 -16.85
N VAL A 222 1.58 -12.19 -16.28
CA VAL A 222 0.39 -11.95 -15.44
C VAL A 222 -0.90 -11.95 -16.27
N ALA A 223 -0.91 -11.32 -17.44
CA ALA A 223 -2.05 -11.33 -18.34
C ALA A 223 -2.40 -12.76 -18.78
N THR A 224 -1.38 -13.55 -19.16
CA THR A 224 -1.55 -14.95 -19.53
C THR A 224 -2.13 -15.77 -18.37
N HIS A 225 -1.65 -15.56 -17.15
CA HIS A 225 -2.17 -16.22 -15.97
C HIS A 225 -3.67 -15.92 -15.75
N TYR A 226 -4.09 -14.66 -15.83
CA TYR A 226 -5.50 -14.30 -15.71
C TYR A 226 -6.35 -14.83 -16.87
N LEU A 227 -5.84 -14.86 -18.11
CA LEU A 227 -6.51 -15.48 -19.25
C LEU A 227 -6.77 -16.97 -19.02
N VAL A 228 -5.78 -17.69 -18.50
CA VAL A 228 -5.92 -19.11 -18.16
C VAL A 228 -6.97 -19.33 -17.07
N LEU A 229 -6.93 -18.55 -15.99
CA LEU A 229 -7.91 -18.64 -14.89
C LEU A 229 -9.34 -18.35 -15.38
N THR A 230 -9.52 -17.31 -16.20
CA THR A 230 -10.82 -16.94 -16.76
C THR A 230 -11.34 -18.00 -17.73
N ALA A 231 -10.48 -18.61 -18.55
CA ALA A 231 -10.86 -19.72 -19.43
C ALA A 231 -11.32 -20.95 -18.63
N PHE A 232 -10.64 -21.29 -17.52
CA PHE A 232 -11.08 -22.36 -16.63
C PHE A 232 -12.42 -22.05 -15.97
N ALA A 233 -12.61 -20.81 -15.50
CA ALA A 233 -13.87 -20.37 -14.91
C ALA A 233 -15.04 -20.42 -15.91
N ASP A 234 -14.86 -19.92 -17.14
CA ASP A 234 -15.88 -19.99 -18.20
C ASP A 234 -16.25 -21.45 -18.52
N ARG A 235 -15.26 -22.34 -18.62
CA ARG A 235 -15.50 -23.77 -18.83
C ARG A 235 -16.29 -24.41 -17.69
N ALA A 236 -16.01 -24.05 -16.43
CA ALA A 236 -16.73 -24.56 -15.27
C ALA A 236 -18.19 -24.10 -15.29
N LEU A 237 -18.45 -22.80 -15.54
CA LEU A 237 -19.80 -22.24 -15.61
C LEU A 237 -20.63 -22.80 -16.79
N ARG A 238 -19.99 -23.08 -17.93
CA ARG A 238 -20.68 -23.66 -19.10
C ARG A 238 -21.11 -25.11 -18.90
N ARG A 239 -20.41 -25.89 -18.06
CA ARG A 239 -20.81 -27.27 -17.76
C ARG A 239 -22.16 -27.35 -17.04
N ASP A 240 -22.50 -26.33 -16.23
CA ASP A 240 -23.77 -26.27 -15.51
C ASP A 240 -24.94 -25.72 -16.35
N ARG A 241 -24.69 -25.10 -17.51
CA ARG A 241 -25.74 -24.62 -18.43
C ARG A 241 -26.20 -25.64 -19.47
N LEU A 242 -25.51 -26.77 -19.59
CA LEU A 242 -25.82 -27.85 -20.55
C LEU A 242 -26.44 -29.08 -19.88
N ARG A 243 -27.01 -28.92 -18.69
CA ARG A 243 -27.84 -29.94 -18.02
C ARG A 243 -29.30 -29.52 -18.00
#